data_AF-A0A3S3U8M2-F1
#
_entry.id   AF-A0A3S3U8M2-F1
#
_cell.length_a   1.000
_cell.length_b   1.000
_cell.length_c   1.000
_cell.angle_alpha   90.00
_cell.angle_beta   90.00
_cell.angle_gamma   90.00
#
_symmetry.space_group_name_H-M   'P 1'
#
loop_
_entity.id
_entity.type
_entity.pdbx_description
1 polymer ?
#
loop_
_entity_poly.entity_id
_entity_poly.type
_entity_poly.pdbx_seq_one_letter_code
_entity_poly.pdbx_strand_id
1 'polypeptide(L)'
;MSLRAGLVVLAVLASAPAAGDDAAILYLDAAGWRAASPERRLALASAFMRIFCTDLRMPASALADCLDRDGGSGPVLDRALACNAALSRP
;
A
#
# COMPACT_ATOMS: atom_id res chain seq x y z
N MET A 1 -39.40 -19.22 29.11
CA MET A 1 -38.01 -19.71 29.04
C MET A 1 -37.72 -20.10 27.60
N SER A 2 -36.80 -19.56 26.82
CA SER A 2 -35.85 -18.46 26.96
C SER A 2 -35.44 -18.10 25.51
N LEU A 3 -35.42 -16.81 25.17
CA LEU A 3 -34.87 -16.32 23.91
C LEU A 3 -33.35 -16.56 23.91
N ARG A 4 -32.84 -17.31 22.93
CA ARG A 4 -31.40 -17.40 22.68
C ARG A 4 -30.97 -16.27 21.77
N ALA A 5 -30.58 -15.18 22.43
CA ALA A 5 -29.68 -14.17 21.90
C ALA A 5 -28.29 -14.77 21.60
N GLY A 6 -27.56 -14.11 20.70
CA GLY A 6 -26.17 -14.42 20.37
C GLY A 6 -26.09 -15.14 19.03
N LEU A 7 -25.42 -14.63 17.99
CA LEU A 7 -24.28 -13.73 17.97
C LEU A 7 -24.21 -13.21 16.53
N VAL A 8 -24.43 -11.91 16.31
CA VAL A 8 -24.04 -11.27 15.06
C VAL A 8 -22.52 -11.17 15.09
N VAL A 9 -21.83 -12.22 14.64
CA VAL A 9 -20.43 -12.08 14.24
C VAL A 9 -20.48 -11.37 12.90
N LEU A 10 -20.36 -10.04 12.94
CA LEU A 10 -19.90 -9.28 11.79
C LEU A 10 -18.55 -9.89 11.41
N ALA A 11 -18.56 -10.78 10.42
CA ALA A 11 -17.36 -11.20 9.73
C ALA A 11 -16.87 -9.98 8.93
N VAL A 12 -16.25 -9.01 9.62
CA VAL A 12 -15.22 -8.18 9.00
C VAL A 12 -14.05 -9.14 8.76
N LEU A 13 -14.20 -9.95 7.72
CA LEU A 13 -13.08 -10.40 6.93
C LEU A 13 -12.57 -9.12 6.26
N ALA A 14 -11.85 -8.30 7.03
CA ALA A 14 -10.82 -7.48 6.46
C ALA A 14 -9.94 -8.49 5.74
N SER A 15 -10.11 -8.56 4.43
CA SER A 15 -9.27 -9.29 3.51
C SER A 15 -7.84 -8.94 3.88
N ALA A 16 -7.20 -9.76 4.70
CA ALA A 16 -5.77 -9.69 4.85
C ALA A 16 -5.28 -9.94 3.42
N PRO A 17 -4.71 -8.94 2.72
CA PRO A 17 -4.05 -9.26 1.46
C PRO A 17 -3.04 -10.35 1.83
N ALA A 18 -2.97 -11.38 1.00
CA ALA A 18 -2.06 -12.50 1.21
C ALA A 18 -0.71 -11.92 1.66
N ALA A 19 -0.29 -12.20 2.90
CA ALA A 19 0.83 -11.50 3.54
C ALA A 19 2.17 -11.65 2.77
N GLY A 20 2.22 -12.52 1.76
CA GLY A 20 3.33 -12.62 0.82
C GLY A 20 3.39 -11.53 -0.25
N ASP A 21 2.36 -10.69 -0.38
CA ASP A 21 2.20 -9.79 -1.52
C ASP A 21 2.41 -8.30 -1.20
N ASP A 22 2.29 -7.94 0.07
CA ASP A 22 2.48 -6.56 0.54
C ASP A 22 3.94 -6.11 0.43
N ALA A 23 4.89 -7.03 0.67
CA ALA A 23 6.32 -6.76 0.50
C ALA A 23 6.77 -6.80 -0.96
N ALA A 24 5.87 -7.10 -1.92
CA ALA A 24 6.24 -7.17 -3.32
C ALA A 24 6.77 -5.83 -3.86
N ILE A 25 6.38 -4.70 -3.25
CA ILE A 25 6.87 -3.37 -3.63
C ILE A 25 8.40 -3.24 -3.54
N LEU A 26 9.05 -4.06 -2.70
CA LEU A 26 10.51 -4.10 -2.54
C LEU A 26 11.23 -4.64 -3.77
N TYR A 27 10.57 -5.50 -4.54
CA TYR A 27 11.13 -6.21 -5.69
C TYR A 27 10.41 -5.88 -7.00
N LEU A 28 9.43 -4.99 -6.95
CA LEU A 28 8.61 -4.63 -8.10
C LEU A 28 9.37 -3.70 -9.03
N ASP A 29 9.33 -4.01 -10.32
CA ASP A 29 9.82 -3.12 -11.36
C ASP A 29 8.71 -2.16 -11.85
N ALA A 30 9.11 -1.19 -12.69
CA ALA A 30 8.18 -0.21 -13.24
C ALA A 30 7.10 -0.81 -14.15
N ALA A 31 7.33 -1.99 -14.75
CA ALA A 31 6.33 -2.65 -15.59
C ALA A 31 5.26 -3.33 -14.72
N GLY A 32 5.67 -4.02 -13.67
CA GLY A 32 4.79 -4.62 -12.67
C GLY A 32 3.93 -3.59 -11.96
N TRP A 33 4.49 -2.41 -11.63
CA TRP A 33 3.71 -1.30 -11.09
C TRP A 33 2.61 -0.81 -12.03
N ARG A 34 2.95 -0.62 -13.32
CA ARG A 34 1.98 -0.15 -14.33
C ARG A 34 0.90 -1.19 -14.63
N ALA A 35 1.25 -2.48 -14.60
CA ALA A 35 0.32 -3.58 -14.82
C ALA A 35 -0.61 -3.82 -13.61
N ALA A 36 -0.23 -3.37 -12.41
CA ALA A 36 -1.06 -3.51 -11.22
C ALA A 36 -2.36 -2.70 -11.32
N SER A 37 -3.43 -3.22 -10.72
CA SER A 37 -4.68 -2.46 -10.58
C SER A 37 -4.51 -1.27 -9.62
N PRO A 38 -5.38 -0.25 -9.67
CA PRO A 38 -5.33 0.88 -8.74
C PRO A 38 -5.39 0.44 -7.26
N GLU A 39 -6.25 -0.52 -6.92
CA GLU A 39 -6.39 -1.05 -5.56
C GLU A 39 -5.10 -1.71 -5.09
N ARG A 40 -4.47 -2.44 -6.02
CA ARG A 40 -3.21 -3.12 -5.79
C ARG A 40 -2.06 -2.15 -5.56
N ARG A 41 -1.96 -1.08 -6.36
CA ARG A 41 -0.96 -0.01 -6.16
C ARG A 41 -1.12 0.66 -4.79
N LEU A 42 -2.35 0.92 -4.37
CA LEU A 42 -2.64 1.50 -3.06
C LEU A 42 -2.23 0.56 -1.90
N ALA A 43 -2.51 -0.73 -2.02
CA ALA A 43 -2.10 -1.73 -1.01
C ALA A 43 -0.56 -1.79 -0.89
N LEU A 44 0.15 -1.82 -2.03
CA LEU A 44 1.62 -1.82 -2.08
C LEU A 44 2.19 -0.52 -1.47
N ALA A 45 1.64 0.64 -1.82
CA ALA A 45 2.05 1.91 -1.23
C ALA A 45 1.81 1.94 0.30
N SER A 46 0.68 1.40 0.76
CA SER A 46 0.40 1.26 2.19
C SER A 46 1.41 0.35 2.90
N ALA A 47 1.80 -0.75 2.26
CA ALA A 47 2.83 -1.64 2.78
C ALA A 47 4.20 -0.96 2.85
N PHE A 48 4.60 -0.21 1.81
CA PHE A 48 5.84 0.59 1.85
C PHE A 48 5.82 1.58 3.02
N MET A 49 4.72 2.32 3.19
CA MET A 49 4.58 3.26 4.29
C MET A 49 4.74 2.56 5.63
N ARG A 50 4.09 1.41 5.84
CA ARG A 50 4.24 0.64 7.08
C ARG A 50 5.67 0.12 7.32
N ILE A 51 6.38 -0.27 6.28
CA ILE A 51 7.72 -0.88 6.40
C ILE A 51 8.80 0.18 6.61
N PHE A 52 8.74 1.28 5.86
CA PHE A 52 9.81 2.29 5.83
C PHE A 52 9.50 3.59 6.54
N CYS A 53 8.22 3.94 6.66
CA CYS A 53 7.80 5.21 7.24
C CYS A 53 7.14 4.97 8.60
N THR A 54 7.91 5.18 9.68
CA THR A 54 7.42 5.02 11.06
C THR A 54 6.33 6.02 11.44
N ASP A 55 6.16 7.10 10.67
CA ASP A 55 5.11 8.10 10.85
C ASP A 55 4.13 8.09 9.67
N LEU A 56 2.88 7.70 9.92
CA LEU A 56 1.80 7.55 8.94
C LEU A 56 1.19 8.87 8.47
N ARG A 57 1.87 10.01 8.69
CA ARG A 57 1.34 11.33 8.29
C ARG A 57 1.20 11.49 6.78
N MET A 58 1.91 10.69 5.99
CA MET A 58 1.77 10.69 4.54
C MET A 58 0.74 9.63 4.11
N PRO A 59 -0.34 10.02 3.41
CA PRO A 59 -1.32 9.06 2.93
C PRO A 59 -0.71 8.18 1.84
N ALA A 60 -0.99 6.88 1.88
CA ALA A 60 -0.51 5.92 0.88
C ALA A 60 -0.94 6.30 -0.56
N SER A 61 -2.08 6.98 -0.70
CA SER A 61 -2.54 7.51 -1.99
C SER A 61 -1.58 8.55 -2.56
N ALA A 62 -1.01 9.45 -1.75
CA ALA A 62 -0.07 10.45 -2.24
C ALA A 62 1.22 9.80 -2.78
N LEU A 63 1.68 8.72 -2.16
CA LEU A 63 2.81 7.94 -2.68
C LEU A 63 2.46 7.25 -3.99
N ALA A 64 1.29 6.58 -4.07
CA ALA A 64 0.83 5.94 -5.29
C ALA A 64 0.69 6.96 -6.44
N ASP A 65 0.11 8.12 -6.18
CA ASP A 65 -0.03 9.21 -7.14
C ASP A 65 1.31 9.80 -7.58
N CYS A 66 2.32 9.79 -6.70
CA CYS A 66 3.67 10.21 -7.07
C CYS A 66 4.33 9.19 -8.00
N LEU A 67 4.26 7.90 -7.65
CA LEU A 67 4.79 6.81 -8.47
C LEU A 67 4.10 6.72 -9.84
N ASP A 68 2.80 7.00 -9.92
CA ASP A 68 2.08 7.02 -11.20
C ASP A 68 2.52 8.19 -12.10
N ARG A 69 2.95 9.32 -11.52
CA ARG A 69 3.37 10.53 -12.25
C ARG A 69 4.87 10.61 -12.53
N ASP A 70 5.73 10.00 -11.71
CA ASP A 70 7.18 10.16 -11.81
C ASP A 70 7.75 9.62 -13.15
N GLY A 71 7.03 8.71 -13.82
CA GLY A 71 7.42 8.11 -15.11
C GLY A 71 8.72 7.30 -15.09
N GLY A 72 9.29 7.01 -13.92
CA GLY A 72 10.58 6.34 -13.75
C GLY A 72 10.54 4.88 -14.21
N SER A 73 11.60 4.43 -14.87
CA SER A 73 11.76 3.04 -15.32
C SER A 73 12.50 2.13 -14.33
N GLY A 74 13.05 2.71 -13.25
CA GLY A 74 13.82 1.99 -12.23
C GLY A 74 12.95 1.16 -11.26
N PRO A 75 13.60 0.48 -10.29
CA PRO A 75 12.93 -0.27 -9.24
C PRO A 75 11.92 0.61 -8.50
N VAL A 76 10.77 0.04 -8.15
CA VAL A 76 9.70 0.79 -7.47
C VAL A 76 10.14 1.22 -6.08
N LEU A 77 10.98 0.44 -5.40
CA LEU A 77 11.56 0.81 -4.11
C LEU A 77 12.32 2.15 -4.17
N ASP A 78 13.26 2.28 -5.11
CA ASP A 78 14.09 3.50 -5.25
C ASP A 78 13.24 4.72 -5.58
N ARG A 79 12.25 4.53 -6.46
CA ARG A 79 11.28 5.56 -6.82
C ARG A 79 10.39 5.96 -5.64
N ALA A 80 9.95 5.00 -4.84
CA ALA A 80 9.13 5.25 -3.66
C ALA A 80 9.90 6.04 -2.60
N LEU A 81 11.19 5.73 -2.40
CA LEU A 81 12.07 6.51 -1.53
C LEU A 81 12.24 7.95 -2.04
N ALA A 82 12.42 8.15 -3.35
CA ALA A 82 12.53 9.47 -3.95
C ALA A 82 11.23 10.28 -3.80
N CYS A 83 10.08 9.66 -4.06
CA CYS A 83 8.75 10.25 -3.86
C CYS A 83 8.52 10.65 -2.39
N ASN A 84 8.80 9.75 -1.45
CA ASN A 84 8.68 10.03 -0.02
C ASN A 84 9.58 11.21 0.40
N ALA A 85 10.84 11.21 -0.03
CA ALA A 85 11.77 12.30 0.27
C ALA A 85 11.31 13.66 -0.30
N ALA A 86 10.69 13.67 -1.49
CA ALA A 86 10.13 14.89 -2.08
C ALA A 86 8.90 15.40 -1.31
N LEU A 87 8.03 14.49 -0.87
CA LEU A 87 6.80 14.81 -0.14
C LEU A 87 7.04 15.19 1.34
N SER A 88 8.15 14.77 1.93
CA SER A 88 8.53 15.13 3.31
C SER A 88 9.31 16.45 3.44
N ARG A 89 9.60 17.14 2.33
CA ARG A 89 10.21 18.48 2.40
C ARG A 89 9.17 19.49 2.90
N PRO A 90 9.54 20.38 3.85
CA PRO A 90 8.68 21.43 4.37
C PRO A 90 8.37 22.51 3.32
#